data_AF-A0ABC8LQC3-F1
#
_entry.id   AF-A0ABC8LQC3-F1
#
_cell.length_a   1.000
_cell.length_b   1.000
_cell.length_c   1.000
_cell.angle_alpha   90.00
_cell.angle_beta   90.00
_cell.angle_gamma   90.00
#
_symmetry.space_group_name_H-M   'P 1'
#
loop_
_entity.id
_entity.type
_entity.pdbx_description
1 polymer ?
#
loop_
_entity_poly.entity_id
_entity_poly.type
_entity_poly.pdbx_seq_one_letter_code
_entity_poly.pdbx_strand_id
1 'polypeptide(L)' 'MNPWVNRPSEHTVKTEIPQEACMVREFARLVGEIKNKGAKPDGFWPNISRKTQLVVDAIKESVDKNYQQISLFGR' A
#
# COMPACT_ATOMS: atom_id res chain seq x y z
N MET A 1 6.54 -14.02 -35.98
CA MET A 1 5.43 -14.24 -35.03
C MET A 1 5.86 -13.71 -33.68
N ASN A 2 5.13 -12.78 -33.07
CA ASN A 2 5.52 -12.17 -31.79
C ASN A 2 5.21 -13.12 -30.61
N PRO A 3 6.12 -13.35 -29.66
CA PRO A 3 5.91 -14.25 -28.50
C PRO A 3 4.94 -13.72 -27.42
N TRP A 4 4.41 -12.51 -27.58
CA TRP A 4 3.63 -11.81 -26.55
C TRP A 4 2.11 -11.99 -26.68
N VAL A 5 1.65 -13.11 -27.25
CA VAL A 5 0.25 -13.30 -27.70
C VAL A 5 -0.64 -14.02 -26.68
N ASN A 6 -0.17 -14.25 -25.44
CA ASN A 6 -1.07 -14.78 -24.42
C ASN A 6 -1.75 -13.63 -23.68
N ARG A 7 -3.07 -13.49 -23.90
CA ARG A 7 -3.92 -12.63 -23.07
C ARG A 7 -3.70 -13.02 -21.60
N PRO A 8 -3.60 -12.05 -20.67
CA PRO A 8 -3.56 -12.36 -19.25
C PRO A 8 -4.73 -13.28 -18.92
N SER A 9 -4.44 -14.45 -18.35
CA SER A 9 -5.48 -15.34 -17.84
C SER A 9 -6.21 -14.60 -16.73
N GLU A 10 -7.51 -14.40 -16.90
CA GLU A 10 -8.35 -13.90 -15.81
C GLU A 10 -8.24 -14.88 -14.63
N HIS A 11 -7.69 -14.40 -13.51
CA HIS A 11 -7.53 -15.19 -12.31
C HIS A 11 -8.48 -14.66 -11.24
N THR A 12 -9.56 -15.40 -10.98
CA THR A 12 -10.49 -15.05 -9.92
C THR A 12 -9.99 -15.60 -8.58
N VAL A 13 -9.59 -14.70 -7.68
CA VAL A 13 -9.28 -15.06 -6.30
C VAL A 13 -10.60 -15.17 -5.52
N LYS A 14 -11.00 -16.41 -5.21
CA LYS A 14 -12.17 -16.64 -4.33
C LYS A 14 -11.83 -16.22 -2.91
N THR A 15 -12.64 -15.37 -2.33
CA THR A 15 -12.52 -14.92 -0.94
C THR A 15 -13.87 -15.07 -0.25
N GLU A 16 -13.86 -15.43 1.04
CA GLU A 16 -15.09 -15.51 1.84
C GLU A 16 -15.67 -14.13 2.12
N ILE A 17 -14.79 -13.13 2.28
CA ILE A 17 -15.14 -11.74 2.52
C ILE A 17 -14.28 -10.89 1.57
N PRO A 18 -14.86 -9.92 0.84
CA PRO A 18 -14.09 -9.03 -0.02
C PRO A 18 -12.97 -8.32 0.74
N GLN A 19 -11.83 -8.11 0.07
CA GLN A 19 -10.64 -7.52 0.69
C GLN A 19 -10.90 -6.13 1.26
N GLU A 20 -11.72 -5.33 0.60
CA GLU A 20 -12.15 -4.00 1.03
C GLU A 20 -13.03 -4.05 2.29
N ALA A 21 -13.88 -5.08 2.41
CA ALA A 21 -14.66 -5.29 3.63
C ALA A 21 -13.75 -5.71 4.80
N CYS A 22 -12.71 -6.51 4.54
CA CYS A 22 -11.68 -6.81 5.53
C CYS A 22 -10.92 -5.55 5.99
N MET A 23 -10.60 -4.64 5.08
CA MET A 23 -9.94 -3.37 5.39
C MET A 23 -10.79 -2.50 6.32
N VAL A 24 -12.09 -2.32 6.02
CA VAL A 24 -13.01 -1.55 6.86
C VAL A 24 -13.20 -2.20 8.23
N ARG A 25 -13.30 -3.53 8.28
CA ARG A 25 -13.40 -4.29 9.54
C ARG A 25 -12.21 -4.06 10.45
N GLU A 26 -11.00 -4.11 9.90
CA GLU A 26 -9.79 -3.87 10.70
C GLU A 26 -9.70 -2.42 11.17
N PHE A 27 -10.05 -1.45 10.32
CA PHE A 27 -10.12 -0.06 10.72
C PHE A 27 -11.12 0.17 11.86
N ALA A 28 -12.33 -0.39 11.76
CA ALA A 28 -13.34 -0.29 12.81
C ALA A 28 -12.87 -0.93 14.13
N ARG A 29 -12.15 -2.06 14.07
CA ARG A 29 -11.54 -2.70 15.23
C ARG A 29 -10.57 -1.75 15.93
N LEU A 30 -9.64 -1.14 15.18
CA LEU A 30 -8.65 -0.19 15.73
C LEU A 30 -9.34 1.02 16.40
N VAL A 31 -10.37 1.58 15.77
CA VAL A 31 -11.16 2.68 16.36
C VAL A 31 -11.85 2.23 17.66
N GLY A 32 -12.37 1.00 17.69
CA GLY A 32 -12.97 0.42 18.89
C GLY A 32 -11.99 0.28 20.04
N GLU A 33 -10.75 -0.18 19.78
CA GLU A 33 -9.70 -0.28 20.81
C GLU A 33 -9.36 1.10 21.40
N ILE A 34 -9.30 2.14 20.58
CA ILE A 34 -9.05 3.51 21.04
C ILE A 34 -10.22 4.01 21.90
N LYS A 35 -11.44 3.94 21.36
CA LYS A 35 -12.63 4.52 22.02
C LYS A 35 -13.04 3.80 23.30
N ASN A 36 -12.95 2.48 23.31
CA ASN A 36 -13.54 1.65 24.37
C ASN A 36 -12.49 1.13 25.37
N LYS A 37 -11.21 1.07 24.98
CA LYS A 37 -10.14 0.52 25.82
C LYS A 37 -8.99 1.49 26.08
N GLY A 38 -9.07 2.72 25.56
CA GLY A 38 -8.03 3.73 25.73
C GLY A 38 -6.70 3.37 25.06
N ALA A 39 -6.73 2.51 24.04
CA ALA A 39 -5.53 2.16 23.29
C ALA A 39 -4.97 3.39 22.55
N LYS A 40 -3.65 3.39 22.32
CA LYS A 40 -3.02 4.38 21.44
C LYS A 40 -3.27 4.00 19.96
N PRO A 41 -3.27 4.98 19.04
CA PRO A 41 -3.31 4.68 17.61
C PRO A 41 -2.18 3.73 17.20
N ASP A 42 -2.51 2.74 16.37
CA ASP A 42 -1.51 1.81 15.84
C ASP A 42 -0.56 2.52 14.87
N GLY A 43 0.74 2.45 15.18
CA GLY A 43 1.80 3.07 14.39
C GLY A 43 2.16 2.32 13.10
N PHE A 44 1.72 1.07 12.93
CA PHE A 44 2.01 0.26 11.75
C PHE A 44 1.52 0.93 10.46
N TRP A 45 0.23 1.27 10.42
CA TRP A 45 -0.43 1.88 9.25
C TRP A 45 0.23 3.18 8.78
N PRO A 46 0.43 4.21 9.64
CA PRO A 46 1.12 5.41 9.20
C PRO A 46 2.60 5.17 8.83
N ASN A 47 3.26 4.18 9.41
CA ASN A 47 4.65 3.85 9.08
C ASN A 47 4.77 3.22 7.68
N ILE A 48 3.94 2.22 7.37
CA ILE A 48 3.97 1.59 6.05
C ILE A 48 3.53 2.56 4.96
N SER A 49 2.45 3.33 5.19
CA SER A 49 1.99 4.34 4.23
C SER A 49 3.06 5.39 3.94
N ARG A 50 3.78 5.90 4.96
CA ARG A 50 4.86 6.87 4.76
C ARG A 50 6.02 6.29 3.96
N LYS A 51 6.46 5.07 4.28
CA LYS A 51 7.55 4.40 3.55
C LYS A 51 7.18 4.17 2.09
N THR A 52 5.95 3.74 1.81
CA THR A 52 5.46 3.58 0.44
C THR A 52 5.46 4.91 -0.29
N GLN A 53 4.91 5.97 0.32
CA GLN A 53 4.87 7.29 -0.30
C GLN A 53 6.28 7.83 -0.60
N LEU A 54 7.22 7.67 0.33
CA LEU A 54 8.62 8.08 0.14
C LEU A 54 9.25 7.44 -1.12
N VAL A 55 8.99 6.15 -1.34
CA VAL A 55 9.49 5.43 -2.51
C VAL A 55 8.78 5.90 -3.78
N VAL A 56 7.46 6.09 -3.74
CA VAL A 56 6.68 6.62 -4.88
C VAL A 56 7.19 8.00 -5.30
N ASP A 57 7.46 8.87 -4.34
CA ASP A 57 7.98 10.22 -4.58
C ASP A 57 9.38 10.17 -5.21
N ALA A 58 10.25 9.28 -4.72
CA ALA A 58 11.59 9.11 -5.29
C ALA A 58 11.56 8.53 -6.72
N ILE A 59 10.64 7.63 -7.03
CA ILE A 59 10.43 7.13 -8.40
C ILE A 59 9.99 8.28 -9.31
N LYS A 60 9.01 9.08 -8.86
CA LYS A 60 8.55 10.23 -9.62
C LYS A 60 9.70 11.21 -9.89
N GLU A 61 10.47 11.56 -8.86
CA GLU A 61 11.63 12.45 -8.99
C GLU A 61 12.70 11.89 -9.93
N SER A 62 12.93 10.58 -9.91
CA SER A 62 13.86 9.92 -10.83
C SER A 62 13.43 10.12 -12.29
N VAL A 63 12.15 9.89 -12.60
CA VAL A 63 11.59 10.11 -13.95
C VAL A 63 11.71 11.58 -14.37
N ASP A 64 11.34 12.51 -13.48
CA ASP A 64 11.44 13.95 -13.74
C ASP A 64 12.91 14.38 -14.01
N LYS A 65 13.89 13.68 -13.43
CA LYS A 65 15.32 13.92 -13.60
C LYS A 65 15.99 13.02 -14.66
N ASN A 66 15.23 12.52 -15.63
CA ASN A 66 15.74 11.65 -16.71
C ASN A 66 16.43 10.38 -16.16
N TYR A 67 15.75 9.67 -15.27
CA TYR A 67 16.14 8.40 -14.68
C TYR A 67 17.38 8.46 -13.78
N GLN A 68 17.61 9.59 -13.12
CA GLN A 68 18.71 9.74 -12.15
C GLN A 68 18.45 8.96 -10.86
N GLN A 69 19.53 8.52 -10.20
CA GLN A 69 19.47 7.93 -8.87
C GLN A 69 19.06 8.97 -7.82
N ILE A 70 18.06 8.65 -7.00
CA ILE A 70 17.56 9.50 -5.92
C ILE A 70 17.93 8.89 -4.57
N SER A 71 18.57 9.68 -3.70
CA SER A 71 18.85 9.26 -2.33
C SER A 71 17.61 9.38 -1.45
N LEU A 72 17.33 8.34 -0.66
CA LEU A 72 16.28 8.34 0.36
C LEU A 72 16.78 8.77 1.74
N PHE A 73 18.09 8.98 1.91
CA PHE A 73 18.66 9.35 3.20
C PHE A 73 18.23 10.76 3.63
N GLY A 74 17.74 10.89 4.86
CA GLY A 74 17.30 12.18 5.42
C GLY A 74 15.91 12.66 4.96
N ARG A 75 15.13 11.79 4.32
CA ARG A 75 13.75 12.05 3.87
C ARG A 75 12.71 11.32 4.71
#